data_AF-A0A966T8P5-F1
#
_entry.id   AF-A0A966T8P5-F1
#
_cell.length_a   1.000
_cell.length_b   1.000
_cell.length_c   1.000
_cell.angle_alpha   90.00
_cell.angle_beta   90.00
_cell.angle_gamma   90.00
#
_symmetry.space_group_name_H-M   'P 1'
#
loop_
_entity.id
_entity.type
_entity.pdbx_description
1 polymer ?
#
loop_
_entity_poly.entity_id
_entity_poly.type
_entity_poly.pdbx_seq_one_letter_code
_entity_poly.pdbx_strand_id
1 'polypeptide(L)'
;YWQAIRSVLQGDVRQVQIPGKEVRPGIYAGLNVAANWDKIKVEGPIYVGGMTRIEDGATIIGPAMIGPSCHICEGATIDNSIIFDYSRIGPGVRLVEKLVFGRYCVDRNGDHFDLQEAALDWLITDVRRQDHIAPSPQQKALAELLGTDLAISNAS
;
A
#
# COMPACT_ATOMS: atom_id res chain seq x y z
N TYR A 1 2.94 -0.85 -15.43
CA TYR A 1 2.15 -0.25 -14.34
C TYR A 1 2.93 0.80 -13.57
N TRP A 2 4.06 0.45 -12.97
CA TRP A 2 4.91 1.35 -12.18
C TRP A 2 5.15 2.75 -12.79
N GLN A 3 5.86 2.81 -13.91
CA GLN A 3 6.20 4.09 -14.53
C GLN A 3 4.97 4.87 -15.01
N ALA A 4 4.00 4.18 -15.62
CA ALA A 4 2.80 4.82 -16.18
C ALA A 4 1.96 5.52 -15.10
N ILE A 5 1.71 4.86 -13.97
CA ILE A 5 0.92 5.44 -12.87
C ILE A 5 1.64 6.63 -12.24
N ARG A 6 2.97 6.51 -12.04
CA ARG A 6 3.79 7.63 -11.53
C ARG A 6 3.71 8.84 -12.46
N SER A 7 3.87 8.65 -13.77
CA SER A 7 3.76 9.73 -14.75
C SER A 7 2.37 10.40 -14.76
N VAL A 8 1.28 9.66 -14.49
CA VAL A 8 -0.05 10.28 -14.30
C VAL A 8 -0.09 11.11 -13.02
N LEU A 9 0.36 10.56 -11.89
CA LEU A 9 0.36 11.26 -10.59
C LEU A 9 1.27 12.49 -10.58
N GLN A 10 2.35 12.46 -11.37
CA GLN A 10 3.30 13.56 -11.50
C GLN A 10 2.86 14.60 -12.54
N GLY A 11 1.79 14.34 -13.30
CA GLY A 11 1.27 15.25 -14.33
C GLY A 11 2.04 15.23 -15.66
N ASP A 12 2.90 14.24 -15.88
CA ASP A 12 3.69 14.10 -17.11
C ASP A 12 2.83 13.67 -18.30
N VAL A 13 1.68 13.04 -18.05
CA VAL A 13 0.76 12.56 -19.09
C VAL A 13 -0.26 13.64 -19.43
N ARG A 14 -0.12 14.24 -20.62
CA ARG A 14 -1.06 15.26 -21.12
C ARG A 14 -2.48 14.72 -21.18
N GLN A 15 -3.45 15.59 -20.85
CA GLN A 15 -4.89 15.31 -20.91
C GLN A 15 -5.40 14.20 -19.98
N VAL A 16 -4.55 13.64 -19.12
CA VAL A 16 -4.96 12.70 -18.07
C VAL A 16 -4.89 13.42 -16.74
N GLN A 17 -6.03 13.52 -16.06
CA GLN A 17 -6.13 14.08 -14.72
C GLN A 17 -6.03 12.96 -13.68
N ILE A 18 -5.56 13.30 -12.48
CA ILE A 18 -5.60 12.36 -11.35
C ILE A 18 -7.08 12.14 -10.97
N PRO A 19 -7.56 10.89 -10.85
CA PRO A 19 -8.95 10.63 -10.51
C PRO A 19 -9.33 11.10 -9.10
N GLY A 20 -10.64 11.27 -8.86
CA GLY A 20 -11.17 11.64 -7.55
C GLY A 20 -11.16 13.15 -7.28
N LYS A 21 -11.39 13.52 -6.02
CA LYS A 21 -11.38 14.90 -5.54
C LYS A 21 -10.07 15.18 -4.83
N GLU A 22 -9.43 16.30 -5.15
CA GLU A 22 -8.31 16.81 -4.36
C GLU A 22 -8.83 17.30 -3.00
N VAL A 23 -8.50 16.58 -1.93
CA VAL A 23 -8.97 16.89 -0.57
C VAL A 23 -7.97 17.77 0.20
N ARG A 24 -6.70 17.73 -0.23
CA ARG A 24 -5.57 18.57 0.21
C ARG A 24 -4.59 18.69 -0.97
N PRO A 25 -3.70 19.70 -1.01
CA PRO A 25 -2.74 19.86 -2.10
C PRO A 25 -1.96 18.56 -2.41
N GLY A 26 -2.09 18.05 -3.63
CA GLY A 26 -1.45 16.82 -4.09
C GLY A 26 -2.06 15.52 -3.53
N ILE A 27 -3.20 15.56 -2.86
CA ILE A 27 -3.83 14.40 -2.22
C ILE A 27 -5.24 14.22 -2.80
N TYR A 28 -5.39 13.20 -3.62
CA TYR A 28 -6.62 12.90 -4.34
C TYR A 28 -7.33 11.69 -3.73
N ALA A 29 -8.62 11.83 -3.45
CA ALA A 29 -9.43 10.79 -2.82
C ALA A 29 -10.70 10.51 -3.62
N GLY A 30 -11.02 9.23 -3.79
CA GLY A 30 -12.28 8.75 -4.32
C GLY A 30 -13.43 8.89 -3.31
N LEU A 31 -14.62 8.46 -3.73
CA LEU A 31 -15.81 8.50 -2.88
C LEU A 31 -15.65 7.57 -1.66
N ASN A 32 -16.13 8.02 -0.49
CA ASN A 32 -16.16 7.23 0.75
C ASN A 32 -14.78 6.72 1.22
N VAL A 33 -13.70 7.45 0.95
CA VAL A 33 -12.42 7.18 1.62
C VAL A 33 -12.56 7.51 3.11
N ALA A 34 -12.30 6.52 3.96
CA ALA A 34 -12.31 6.66 5.41
C ALA A 34 -10.87 6.84 5.90
N ALA A 35 -10.47 8.08 6.12
CA ALA A 35 -9.13 8.43 6.60
C ALA A 35 -9.20 9.62 7.57
N ASN A 36 -8.46 9.52 8.67
CA ASN A 36 -8.23 10.66 9.55
C ASN A 36 -6.96 11.39 9.09
N TRP A 37 -7.14 12.36 8.18
CA TRP A 37 -6.03 13.09 7.56
C TRP A 37 -5.15 13.88 8.55
N ASP A 38 -5.60 14.12 9.78
CA ASP A 38 -4.82 14.80 10.83
C ASP A 38 -3.95 13.84 11.64
N LYS A 39 -4.20 12.54 11.53
CA LYS A 39 -3.47 11.49 12.24
C LYS A 39 -2.65 10.57 11.35
N ILE A 40 -2.63 10.83 10.04
CA ILE A 40 -1.78 10.12 9.09
C ILE A 40 -0.77 11.10 8.50
N LYS A 41 0.44 10.62 8.25
CA LYS A 41 1.46 11.38 7.53
C LYS A 41 1.24 11.17 6.05
N VAL A 42 1.06 12.25 5.29
CA VAL A 42 0.82 12.14 3.84
C VAL A 42 1.56 13.22 3.07
N GLU A 43 2.31 12.81 2.05
CA GLU A 43 3.08 13.67 1.16
C GLU A 43 2.71 13.35 -0.30
N GLY A 44 2.21 14.35 -1.05
CA GLY A 44 1.75 14.18 -2.42
C GLY A 44 2.87 14.05 -3.47
N PRO A 45 2.56 13.64 -4.71
CA PRO A 45 1.22 13.36 -5.20
C PRO A 45 0.74 11.96 -4.83
N ILE A 46 -0.48 11.83 -4.30
CA ILE A 46 -1.09 10.52 -4.03
C ILE A 46 -2.52 10.43 -4.54
N TYR A 47 -2.94 9.23 -4.92
CA TYR A 47 -4.34 8.90 -5.17
C TYR A 47 -4.80 7.76 -4.27
N VAL A 48 -5.97 7.93 -3.65
CA VAL A 48 -6.66 6.92 -2.85
C VAL A 48 -8.01 6.63 -3.48
N GLY A 49 -8.21 5.40 -3.95
CA GLY A 49 -9.44 4.93 -4.56
C GLY A 49 -10.59 4.89 -3.55
N GLY A 50 -11.82 4.95 -4.07
CA GLY A 50 -13.02 5.00 -3.24
C GLY A 50 -13.21 3.76 -2.36
N MET A 51 -13.97 3.91 -1.27
CA MET A 51 -14.21 2.87 -0.25
C MET A 51 -12.94 2.37 0.49
N THR A 52 -11.79 2.99 0.29
CA THR A 52 -10.56 2.63 0.98
C THR A 52 -10.55 3.17 2.41
N ARG A 53 -10.08 2.36 3.35
CA ARG A 53 -9.86 2.73 4.75
C ARG A 53 -8.37 2.88 5.03
N ILE A 54 -7.99 3.99 5.66
CA ILE A 54 -6.63 4.25 6.14
C ILE A 54 -6.73 4.51 7.64
N GLU A 55 -6.05 3.68 8.42
CA GLU A 55 -6.02 3.80 9.89
C GLU A 55 -5.00 4.84 10.37
N ASP A 56 -5.16 5.29 11.62
CA ASP A 56 -4.29 6.28 12.26
C ASP A 56 -2.81 5.83 12.24
N GLY A 57 -1.88 6.79 12.24
CA GLY A 57 -0.44 6.51 12.27
C GLY A 57 0.16 6.02 10.95
N ALA A 58 -0.65 5.73 9.93
CA ALA A 58 -0.14 5.37 8.61
C ALA A 58 0.67 6.51 7.97
N THR A 59 1.66 6.14 7.14
CA THR A 59 2.49 7.07 6.36
C THR A 59 2.35 6.77 4.88
N ILE A 60 2.04 7.79 4.06
CA ILE A 60 1.90 7.64 2.61
C ILE A 60 2.73 8.72 1.91
N ILE A 61 3.72 8.32 1.12
CA ILE A 61 4.66 9.23 0.46
C ILE A 61 4.59 9.00 -1.05
N GLY A 62 4.27 10.07 -1.78
CA GLY A 62 4.06 10.06 -3.21
C GLY A 62 5.35 10.03 -4.06
N PRO A 63 5.26 9.71 -5.36
CA PRO A 63 4.05 9.29 -6.08
C PRO A 63 3.54 7.91 -5.65
N ALA A 64 2.32 7.86 -5.10
CA ALA A 64 1.70 6.63 -4.60
C ALA A 64 0.24 6.51 -5.01
N MET A 65 -0.18 5.28 -5.32
CA MET A 65 -1.55 4.97 -5.70
C MET A 65 -2.06 3.86 -4.79
N ILE A 66 -3.22 4.05 -4.18
CA ILE A 66 -3.95 3.02 -3.46
C ILE A 66 -5.28 2.83 -4.19
N GLY A 67 -5.55 1.64 -4.71
CA GLY A 67 -6.76 1.31 -5.45
C GLY A 67 -8.01 1.33 -4.57
N PRO A 68 -9.22 1.20 -5.15
CA PRO A 68 -10.45 1.13 -4.39
C PRO A 68 -10.53 -0.05 -3.41
N SER A 69 -11.32 0.14 -2.36
CA SER A 69 -11.64 -0.88 -1.36
C SER A 69 -10.41 -1.49 -0.66
N CYS A 70 -9.31 -0.75 -0.53
CA CYS A 70 -8.15 -1.20 0.23
C CYS A 70 -8.33 -0.94 1.74
N HIS A 71 -7.51 -1.61 2.54
CA HIS A 71 -7.37 -1.33 3.97
C HIS A 71 -5.89 -1.17 4.31
N ILE A 72 -5.48 0.06 4.59
CA ILE A 72 -4.14 0.39 5.08
C ILE A 72 -4.22 0.44 6.61
N CYS A 73 -3.64 -0.55 7.27
CA CYS A 73 -3.73 -0.68 8.72
C CYS A 73 -2.79 0.29 9.45
N GLU A 74 -3.02 0.42 10.75
CA GLU A 74 -2.29 1.33 11.65
C GLU A 74 -0.77 1.22 11.49
N GLY A 75 -0.11 2.37 11.38
CA GLY A 75 1.35 2.46 11.28
C GLY A 75 1.97 1.93 9.98
N ALA A 76 1.18 1.42 9.03
CA ALA A 76 1.71 0.98 7.74
C ALA A 76 2.30 2.15 6.94
N THR A 77 3.36 1.89 6.18
CA THR A 77 4.04 2.87 5.33
C THR A 77 3.94 2.46 3.87
N ILE A 78 3.38 3.34 3.04
CA ILE A 78 3.30 3.22 1.58
C ILE A 78 4.14 4.34 0.99
N ASP A 79 5.38 4.04 0.63
CA ASP A 79 6.33 5.02 0.10
C ASP A 79 6.64 4.68 -1.34
N ASN A 80 6.36 5.60 -2.27
CA ASN A 80 6.53 5.40 -3.70
C ASN A 80 5.99 4.01 -4.06
N SER A 81 4.69 3.78 -3.92
CA SER A 81 4.16 2.41 -4.05
C SER A 81 2.77 2.41 -4.68
N ILE A 82 2.45 1.31 -5.35
CA ILE A 82 1.19 1.11 -6.07
C ILE A 82 0.49 -0.10 -5.46
N ILE A 83 -0.58 0.16 -4.73
CA ILE A 83 -1.41 -0.84 -4.09
C ILE A 83 -2.67 -1.00 -4.92
N PHE A 84 -2.91 -2.19 -5.47
CA PHE A 84 -4.11 -2.46 -6.25
C PHE A 84 -5.30 -2.79 -5.36
N ASP A 85 -6.48 -2.74 -5.99
CA ASP A 85 -7.79 -2.88 -5.40
C ASP A 85 -7.90 -4.09 -4.46
N TYR A 86 -8.71 -3.94 -3.42
CA TYR A 86 -8.99 -4.97 -2.42
C TYR A 86 -7.76 -5.45 -1.62
N SER A 87 -6.65 -4.72 -1.62
CA SER A 87 -5.48 -5.09 -0.81
C SER A 87 -5.64 -4.61 0.63
N ARG A 88 -5.32 -5.48 1.58
CA ARG A 88 -5.07 -5.17 2.98
C ARG A 88 -3.58 -5.12 3.21
N ILE A 89 -3.08 -3.99 3.72
CA ILE A 89 -1.70 -3.83 4.18
C ILE A 89 -1.72 -3.82 5.70
N GLY A 90 -1.12 -4.83 6.31
CA GLY A 90 -1.16 -5.09 7.74
C GLY A 90 -0.44 -4.04 8.58
N PRO A 91 -0.67 -4.03 9.91
CA PRO A 91 -0.12 -3.03 10.80
C PRO A 91 1.41 -2.95 10.74
N GLY A 92 1.96 -1.74 10.68
CA GLY A 92 3.40 -1.50 10.67
C GLY A 92 4.16 -1.96 9.41
N VAL A 93 3.49 -2.58 8.42
CA VAL A 93 4.12 -3.03 7.17
C VAL A 93 4.68 -1.83 6.40
N ARG A 94 5.92 -1.94 5.93
CA ARG A 94 6.57 -0.91 5.11
C ARG A 94 6.78 -1.39 3.68
N LEU A 95 6.22 -0.66 2.73
CA LEU A 95 6.34 -0.89 1.30
C LEU A 95 7.04 0.30 0.65
N VAL A 96 8.19 0.03 0.03
CA VAL A 96 8.99 1.03 -0.69
C VAL A 96 9.29 0.56 -2.09
N GLU A 97 8.91 1.37 -3.08
CA GLU A 97 9.06 1.04 -4.49
C GLU A 97 8.42 -0.32 -4.86
N LYS A 98 7.25 -0.61 -4.28
CA LYS A 98 6.52 -1.86 -4.48
C LYS A 98 5.22 -1.69 -5.23
N LEU A 99 4.82 -2.78 -5.87
CA LEU A 99 3.56 -2.97 -6.54
C LEU A 99 2.88 -4.20 -5.92
N VAL A 100 1.73 -3.98 -5.27
CA VAL A 100 0.97 -5.04 -4.59
C VAL A 100 -0.30 -5.33 -5.36
N PHE A 101 -0.47 -6.57 -5.80
CA PHE A 101 -1.65 -7.03 -6.53
C PHE A 101 -2.04 -8.44 -6.05
N GLY A 102 -3.15 -8.53 -5.32
CA GLY A 102 -3.58 -9.79 -4.70
C GLY A 102 -2.52 -10.33 -3.74
N ARG A 103 -2.08 -11.57 -3.96
CA ARG A 103 -1.01 -12.22 -3.18
C ARG A 103 0.42 -11.88 -3.64
N TYR A 104 0.56 -11.04 -4.65
CA TYR A 104 1.85 -10.72 -5.25
C TYR A 104 2.35 -9.36 -4.78
N CYS A 105 3.58 -9.33 -4.29
CA CYS A 105 4.33 -8.11 -4.05
C CYS A 105 5.52 -8.08 -5.00
N VAL A 106 5.57 -7.09 -5.88
CA VAL A 106 6.57 -6.96 -6.96
C VAL A 106 7.34 -5.67 -6.77
N ASP A 107 8.65 -5.68 -7.00
CA ASP A 107 9.45 -4.46 -6.98
C ASP A 107 9.60 -3.83 -8.37
N ARG A 108 10.33 -2.71 -8.45
CA ARG A 108 10.56 -1.98 -9.71
C ARG A 108 11.38 -2.76 -10.75
N ASN A 109 12.16 -3.75 -10.33
CA ASN A 109 13.00 -4.58 -11.21
C ASN A 109 12.22 -5.79 -11.75
N GLY A 110 11.06 -6.09 -11.17
CA GLY A 110 10.22 -7.23 -11.53
C GLY A 110 10.41 -8.44 -10.61
N ASP A 111 11.24 -8.32 -9.58
CA ASP A 111 11.37 -9.35 -8.55
C ASP A 111 10.07 -9.42 -7.76
N HIS A 112 9.55 -10.63 -7.56
CA HIS A 112 8.25 -10.81 -6.93
C HIS A 112 8.28 -11.88 -5.85
N PHE A 113 7.43 -11.65 -4.85
CA PHE A 113 7.17 -12.59 -3.77
C PHE A 113 5.71 -13.01 -3.83
N ASP A 114 5.49 -14.32 -3.86
CA ASP A 114 4.18 -14.89 -3.58
C ASP A 114 4.04 -14.99 -2.05
N LEU A 115 3.20 -14.13 -1.49
CA LEU A 115 3.04 -14.00 -0.05
C LEU A 115 2.46 -15.27 0.58
N GLN A 116 1.70 -16.06 -0.17
CA GLN A 116 1.15 -17.31 0.33
C GLN A 116 2.22 -18.40 0.41
N GLU A 117 3.02 -18.55 -0.64
CA GLU A 117 4.16 -19.48 -0.64
C GLU A 117 5.19 -19.12 0.44
N ALA A 118 5.36 -17.83 0.72
CA ALA A 118 6.23 -17.34 1.79
C ALA A 118 5.61 -17.40 3.19
N ALA A 119 4.34 -17.80 3.33
CA ALA A 119 3.58 -17.73 4.60
C ALA A 119 3.57 -16.33 5.24
N LEU A 120 3.54 -15.29 4.39
CA LEU A 120 3.47 -13.87 4.72
C LEU A 120 2.11 -13.24 4.35
N ASP A 121 1.13 -14.03 3.93
CA ASP A 121 -0.22 -13.57 3.55
C ASP A 121 -1.06 -13.04 4.73
N TRP A 122 -0.52 -13.04 5.94
CA TRP A 122 -1.05 -12.32 7.09
C TRP A 122 -0.59 -10.85 7.15
N LEU A 123 0.51 -10.50 6.47
CA LEU A 123 1.01 -9.12 6.35
C LEU A 123 0.31 -8.37 5.23
N ILE A 124 0.09 -9.02 4.10
CA ILE A 124 -0.54 -8.44 2.92
C ILE A 124 -1.50 -9.47 2.34
N THR A 125 -2.77 -9.10 2.19
CA THR A 125 -3.82 -10.04 1.78
C THR A 125 -4.98 -9.35 1.09
N ASP A 126 -5.98 -10.11 0.65
CA ASP A 126 -7.22 -9.54 0.11
C ASP A 126 -8.18 -9.20 1.26
N VAL A 127 -8.69 -7.96 1.33
CA VAL A 127 -9.64 -7.53 2.38
C VAL A 127 -10.93 -8.36 2.44
N ARG A 128 -11.27 -9.09 1.37
CA ARG A 128 -12.48 -9.92 1.29
C ARG A 128 -12.28 -11.32 1.86
N ARG A 129 -11.04 -11.72 2.16
CA ARG A 129 -10.75 -13.03 2.77
C ARG A 129 -11.34 -13.11 4.17
N GLN A 130 -12.15 -14.15 4.40
CA GLN A 130 -12.74 -14.45 5.70
C GLN A 130 -11.85 -15.35 6.55
N ASP A 131 -10.90 -16.03 5.91
CA ASP A 131 -9.92 -16.93 6.51
C ASP A 131 -8.67 -16.18 7.00
N HIS A 132 -8.82 -14.93 7.44
CA HIS A 132 -7.68 -14.13 7.91
C HIS A 132 -7.05 -14.76 9.16
N ILE A 133 -5.91 -15.41 8.97
CA ILE A 133 -5.14 -16.01 10.06
C ILE A 133 -4.31 -14.90 10.72
N ALA A 134 -4.59 -14.62 11.99
CA ALA A 134 -3.69 -13.77 12.77
C ALA A 134 -2.32 -14.47 12.87
N PRO A 135 -1.20 -13.74 12.74
CA PRO A 135 0.12 -14.35 12.85
C PRO A 135 0.28 -15.06 14.18
N SER A 136 0.94 -16.22 14.14
CA SER A 136 1.35 -16.94 15.34
C SER A 136 2.27 -16.06 16.20
N PRO A 137 2.39 -16.32 17.51
CA PRO A 137 3.36 -15.64 18.36
C PRO A 137 4.78 -15.68 17.80
N GLN A 138 5.17 -16.79 17.16
CA GLN A 138 6.48 -16.93 16.51
C GLN A 138 6.62 -16.02 15.29
N GLN A 139 5.58 -15.93 14.44
CA GLN A 139 5.58 -15.03 13.28
C GLN A 139 5.65 -13.56 13.71
N LYS A 140 4.93 -13.19 14.78
CA LYS A 140 5.02 -11.84 15.37
C LYS A 140 6.42 -11.54 15.90
N ALA A 141 6.98 -12.44 16.70
CA ALA A 141 8.33 -12.28 17.24
C ALA A 141 9.39 -12.19 16.15
N LEU A 142 9.25 -12.97 15.07
CA LEU A 142 10.15 -12.91 13.92
C LEU A 142 10.04 -11.56 13.19
N ALA A 143 8.82 -11.04 12.99
CA ALA A 143 8.62 -9.73 12.36
C ALA A 143 9.17 -8.58 13.21
N GLU A 144 9.01 -8.65 14.54
CA GLU A 144 9.62 -7.69 15.47
C GLU A 144 11.16 -7.77 15.43
N LEU A 145 11.72 -8.97 15.34
CA LEU A 145 13.17 -9.20 15.28
C LEU A 145 13.80 -8.70 13.97
N LEU A 146 13.13 -8.93 12.84
CA LEU A 146 13.61 -8.53 11.51
C LEU A 146 13.44 -7.02 11.28
N GLY A 147 12.66 -6.34 12.12
CA GLY A 147 12.09 -5.03 11.81
C GLY A 147 11.07 -5.18 10.68
N THR A 148 10.00 -4.39 10.69
CA THR A 148 9.02 -4.39 9.58
C THR A 148 9.58 -3.84 8.25
N ASP A 149 10.90 -3.66 8.15
CA ASP A 149 11.60 -3.76 6.88
C ASP A 149 11.50 -5.19 6.36
N LEU A 150 10.37 -5.48 5.72
CA LEU A 150 10.35 -6.32 4.54
C LEU A 150 11.19 -5.62 3.44
N ALA A 151 12.48 -5.39 3.70
CA ALA A 151 13.50 -5.35 2.68
C ALA A 151 13.58 -6.78 2.16
N ILE A 152 12.61 -7.16 1.32
CA ILE A 152 12.63 -8.43 0.63
C ILE A 152 13.69 -8.31 -0.47
N SER A 153 14.94 -8.38 -0.04
CA SER A 153 16.12 -8.51 -0.87
C SER A 153 16.75 -9.84 -0.50
N ASN A 154 16.39 -10.89 -1.23
CA ASN A 154 17.33 -11.98 -1.46
C ASN A 154 17.68 -11.94 -2.93
N ALA A 155 18.74 -11.21 -3.22
CA ALA A 155 19.52 -11.42 -4.41
C ALA A 155 20.08 -12.85 -4.38
N SER A 156 19.92 -13.56 -5.49
CA SER A 156 20.83 -14.60 -5.95
C SER A 156 20.93 -14.48 -7.46
#